data_AF-A0A2A5C829-F1
#
_entry.id   AF-A0A2A5C829-F1
#
_cell.length_a   1.000
_cell.length_b   1.000
_cell.length_c   1.000
_cell.angle_alpha   90.00
_cell.angle_beta   90.00
_cell.angle_gamma   90.00
#
_symmetry.space_group_name_H-M   'P 1'
#
loop_
_entity.id
_entity.type
_entity.pdbx_description
1 polymer ?
#
loop_
_entity_poly.entity_id
_entity_poly.type
_entity_poly.pdbx_seq_one_letter_code
_entity_poly.pdbx_strand_id
1 'polypeptide(L)' 'MTKTTSEIGTLRTALIKQTQHRFHGAALIDDLGNETPITESMIQQACNTLTVSWKYPTIQQQSVI' A
#
# COMPACT_ATOMS: atom_id res chain seq x y z
N MET A 1 -13.41 -22.97 39.44
CA MET A 1 -12.49 -22.75 38.29
C MET A 1 -13.31 -22.25 37.10
N THR A 2 -13.44 -20.94 36.91
CA THR A 2 -14.20 -20.36 35.77
C THR A 2 -13.53 -19.10 35.22
N LYS A 3 -12.21 -19.16 34.97
CA LYS A 3 -11.45 -18.06 34.35
C LYS A 3 -11.40 -18.10 32.81
N THR A 4 -12.07 -19.05 32.17
CA THR A 4 -11.77 -19.36 30.76
C THR A 4 -12.57 -18.53 29.75
N THR A 5 -13.74 -17.99 30.11
CA THR A 5 -14.65 -17.38 29.12
C THR A 5 -14.30 -15.93 28.77
N SER A 6 -13.83 -15.13 29.74
CA SER A 6 -13.57 -13.70 29.53
C SER A 6 -12.28 -13.43 28.74
N GLU A 7 -11.27 -14.28 28.91
CA GLU A 7 -9.95 -14.12 28.28
C GLU A 7 -9.99 -14.44 26.78
N ILE A 8 -10.81 -15.41 26.36
CA ILE A 8 -10.97 -15.79 24.94
C ILE A 8 -11.59 -14.64 24.13
N GLY A 9 -12.54 -13.90 24.72
CA GLY A 9 -13.16 -12.73 24.08
C GLY A 9 -12.14 -11.62 23.81
N THR A 10 -11.28 -11.34 24.80
CA THR A 10 -10.23 -10.32 24.69
C THR A 10 -9.16 -10.72 23.66
N LEU A 11 -8.73 -11.98 23.65
CA LEU A 11 -7.75 -12.49 22.68
C LEU A 11 -8.27 -12.44 21.24
N ARG A 12 -9.56 -12.76 21.04
CA ARG A 12 -10.20 -12.69 19.72
C ARG A 12 -10.27 -11.26 19.20
N THR A 13 -10.62 -10.30 20.05
CA THR A 13 -10.66 -8.88 19.66
C THR A 13 -9.27 -8.33 19.36
N ALA A 14 -8.25 -8.69 20.13
CA ALA A 14 -6.86 -8.31 19.85
C ALA A 14 -6.38 -8.90 18.51
N LEU A 15 -6.67 -10.17 18.24
CA LEU A 15 -6.32 -10.84 16.98
C LEU A 15 -7.00 -10.18 15.77
N ILE A 16 -8.29 -9.86 15.86
CA ILE A 16 -9.05 -9.18 14.79
C ILE A 16 -8.49 -7.77 14.54
N LYS A 17 -8.13 -7.04 15.60
CA LYS A 17 -7.50 -5.72 15.48
C LYS A 17 -6.12 -5.81 14.81
N GLN A 18 -5.40 -6.90 15.07
CA GLN A 18 -4.09 -7.18 14.48
C GLN A 18 -4.18 -7.62 13.01
N THR A 19 -5.24 -8.35 12.61
CA THR A 19 -5.44 -8.79 11.21
C THR A 19 -6.00 -7.69 10.31
N GLN A 20 -6.84 -6.78 10.82
CA GLN A 20 -7.29 -5.61 10.04
C GLN A 20 -6.16 -4.64 9.68
N HIS A 21 -5.05 -4.68 10.43
CA HIS A 21 -3.87 -3.86 10.17
C HIS A 21 -2.79 -4.54 9.31
N ARG A 22 -2.98 -5.82 8.92
CA ARG A 22 -1.92 -6.67 8.36
C ARG A 22 -2.02 -6.96 6.87
N PHE A 23 -3.11 -6.61 6.21
CA PHE A 23 -3.29 -6.81 4.77
C PHE A 23 -3.72 -5.49 4.11
N HIS A 24 -2.74 -4.64 3.84
CA HIS A 24 -2.90 -3.58 2.85
C HIS A 24 -2.65 -4.25 1.51
N GLY A 25 -3.69 -4.47 0.69
CA GLY A 25 -3.62 -5.28 -0.55
C GLY A 25 -2.54 -4.89 -1.58
N ALA A 26 -1.74 -3.84 -1.32
CA ALA A 26 -0.51 -3.50 -2.00
C ALA A 26 0.55 -2.95 -1.02
N ALA A 27 1.79 -3.43 -1.12
CA ALA A 27 2.95 -2.99 -0.36
C ALA A 27 4.17 -2.84 -1.29
N LEU A 28 5.06 -1.91 -0.98
CA LEU A 28 6.41 -1.89 -1.55
C LEU A 28 7.25 -2.96 -0.86
N ILE A 29 7.98 -3.75 -1.65
CA ILE A 29 8.91 -4.76 -1.14
C ILE A 29 10.32 -4.25 -1.40
N ASP A 30 11.15 -4.21 -0.35
CA ASP A 30 12.57 -3.85 -0.48
C ASP A 30 13.46 -5.05 -0.82
N ASP A 31 14.74 -4.81 -1.06
CA ASP A 31 15.71 -5.85 -1.43
C ASP A 31 15.93 -6.90 -0.31
N LEU A 32 15.53 -6.60 0.92
CA LEU A 32 15.59 -7.49 2.07
C LEU A 32 14.27 -8.27 2.29
N GLY A 33 13.26 -8.00 1.45
CA GLY A 33 11.94 -8.62 1.54
C GLY A 33 11.01 -7.98 2.57
N ASN A 34 11.34 -6.81 3.11
CA ASN A 34 10.43 -6.11 4.02
C ASN A 34 9.29 -5.47 3.24
N GLU A 35 8.08 -5.64 3.76
CA GLU A 35 6.88 -5.04 3.20
C GLU A 35 6.58 -3.69 3.85
N THR A 36 6.53 -2.63 3.04
CA THR A 36 6.03 -1.32 3.44
C THR A 36 4.66 -1.08 2.80
N PRO A 37 3.57 -0.97 3.59
CA PRO A 37 2.25 -0.70 3.05
C PRO A 37 2.20 0.54 2.16
N ILE A 38 1.54 0.45 1.00
CA ILE A 38 1.26 1.64 0.20
C ILE A 38 0.18 2.45 0.90
N THR A 39 0.50 3.71 1.20
CA THR A 39 -0.39 4.64 1.85
C THR A 39 -0.93 5.68 0.86
N GLU A 40 -2.04 6.34 1.23
CA GLU A 40 -2.63 7.41 0.42
C GLU A 40 -1.65 8.55 0.14
N SER A 41 -0.82 8.91 1.11
CA SER A 41 0.19 9.97 0.94
C SER A 41 1.24 9.61 -0.11
N MET A 42 1.64 8.34 -0.19
CA MET A 42 2.57 7.84 -1.21
C MET A 42 1.94 7.95 -2.60
N ILE A 43 0.65 7.60 -2.74
CA ILE A 43 -0.10 7.74 -4.00
C ILE A 43 -0.17 9.20 -4.42
N GLN A 44 -0.56 10.10 -3.52
CA GLN A 44 -0.67 11.53 -3.80
C GLN A 44 0.69 12.12 -4.23
N GLN A 45 1.78 11.75 -3.56
CA GLN A 45 3.12 12.19 -3.92
C GLN A 45 3.53 11.70 -5.32
N ALA A 46 3.24 10.44 -5.65
CA ALA A 46 3.51 9.88 -6.96
C ALA A 46 2.73 10.62 -8.06
N CYS A 47 1.44 10.86 -7.86
CA CYS A 47 0.60 11.63 -8.78
C CYS A 47 1.16 13.05 -8.99
N ASN A 48 1.52 13.76 -7.93
CA ASN A 48 2.11 15.11 -8.02
C ASN A 48 3.40 15.10 -8.85
N THR A 49 4.26 14.09 -8.64
CA THR A 49 5.52 13.93 -9.37
C THR A 49 5.27 13.65 -10.86
N LEU A 50 4.29 12.81 -11.18
CA LEU A 50 3.91 12.50 -12.55
C LEU A 50 3.34 13.73 -13.26
N THR A 51 2.51 14.54 -12.59
CA THR A 51 1.95 15.75 -13.18
C THR A 51 3.02 16.73 -13.65
N VAL A 52 4.13 16.87 -12.91
CA VAL A 52 5.24 17.76 -13.31
C VAL A 52 6.19 17.11 -14.32
N SER A 53 6.37 15.79 -14.26
CA SER A 53 7.36 15.08 -15.08
C SER A 53 6.81 14.66 -16.44
N TRP A 54 5.49 14.57 -16.57
CA TRP A 54 4.82 14.13 -17.79
C TRP A 54 5.02 15.12 -18.93
N LYS A 55 5.50 14.64 -20.08
CA LYS A 55 5.58 15.40 -21.32
C LYS A 55 4.83 14.65 -22.41
N TYR A 56 4.08 15.39 -23.22
CA TYR A 56 3.39 14.80 -24.37
C TYR A 56 4.45 14.18 -25.30
N PRO A 57 4.30 12.90 -25.72
CA PRO A 57 5.21 12.30 -26.66
C PRO A 57 5.17 13.11 -27.97
N THR A 58 6.27 13.77 -28.30
CA THR A 58 6.39 14.50 -29.56
C THR A 58 6.49 13.47 -30.67
N ILE A 59 5.40 13.32 -31.43
CA ILE A 59 5.42 12.57 -32.69
C ILE A 59 6.33 13.38 -33.62
N GLN A 60 7.60 12.99 -33.75
CA GLN A 60 8.42 13.45 -34.85
C GLN A 60 7.83 12.80 -36.11
N GLN A 61 6.93 13.52 -36.79
CA GLN A 61 6.56 13.18 -38.16
C GLN A 61 7.83 13.27 -39.00
N GLN A 62 8.56 12.16 -39.14
CA GLN A 62 9.37 11.95 -40.32
C GLN A 62 8.39 11.75 -41.47
N SER A 63 7.98 12.86 -42.07
CA SER A 63 7.43 12.88 -43.42
C SER A 63 8.55 12.42 -44.33
N VAL A 64 8.62 11.12 -44.57
CA VAL A 64 9.37 10.58 -45.69
C VAL A 64 8.51 10.87 -46.91
N ILE A 65 9.01 11.81 -47.71
CA ILE A 65 8.50 12.20 -49.03
C ILE A 65 8.73 11.05 -50.00
#